data_AF-A0AAV0W243-F1
#
_entry.id   AF-A0AAV0W243-F1
#
_cell.length_a   1.000
_cell.length_b   1.000
_cell.length_c   1.000
_cell.angle_alpha   90.00
_cell.angle_beta   90.00
_cell.angle_gamma   90.00
#
_symmetry.space_group_name_H-M   'P 1'
#
loop_
_entity.id
_entity.type
_entity.pdbx_description
1 polymer ?
#
loop_
_entity_poly.entity_id
_entity_poly.type
_entity_poly.pdbx_seq_one_letter_code
_entity_poly.pdbx_strand_id
1 'polypeptide(L)'
;MYFGYLLPSITSLKQKYDDLLSEKKLIFCDFLVICLKNSVEKRFNKQLSDLFLLSATLSHPYFKTAWLNNSDKKDTALSFFKHSCLEMFEQQNLLECESSDSDDTNNFFDWSKNKSKLTLPLEQEISNFFTKSPTKSLDSLIETPTIRKVFVKFNTPLPSSAAVERVFSVGSAVLTKKRGRMTDENFEKTLMLKCNKHLI
;
A
#
# COMPACT_ATOMS: atom_id res chain seq x y z
N MET A 1 -4.12 0.75 -9.51
CA MET A 1 -2.94 -0.09 -9.19
C MET A 1 -2.48 0.34 -7.81
N TYR A 2 -2.19 -0.60 -6.92
CA TYR A 2 -1.82 -0.33 -5.53
C TYR A 2 -0.32 -0.51 -5.32
N PHE A 3 0.27 0.22 -4.37
CA PHE A 3 1.70 0.06 -4.01
C PHE A 3 2.04 -1.36 -3.55
N GLY A 4 1.10 -2.07 -2.92
CA GLY A 4 1.26 -3.46 -2.48
C GLY A 4 1.52 -4.47 -3.60
N TYR A 5 1.40 -4.08 -4.87
CA TYR A 5 1.80 -4.94 -5.99
C TYR A 5 3.32 -4.94 -6.24
N LEU A 6 4.05 -3.93 -5.78
CA LEU A 6 5.45 -3.73 -6.16
C LEU A 6 6.36 -4.86 -5.66
N LEU A 7 6.34 -5.14 -4.35
CA LEU A 7 7.22 -6.16 -3.75
C LEU A 7 6.91 -7.56 -4.28
N PRO A 8 5.65 -8.04 -4.31
CA PRO A 8 5.32 -9.34 -4.87
C PRO A 8 5.69 -9.47 -6.35
N SER A 9 5.59 -8.38 -7.12
CA SER A 9 5.98 -8.38 -8.54
C SER A 9 7.48 -8.56 -8.70
N ILE A 10 8.29 -7.86 -7.89
CA ILE A 10 9.76 -7.97 -7.92
C ILE A 10 10.20 -9.37 -7.46
N THR A 11 9.62 -9.92 -6.39
CA THR A 11 9.97 -11.26 -5.92
C THR A 11 9.57 -12.34 -6.93
N SER A 12 8.37 -12.24 -7.51
CA SER A 12 7.92 -13.16 -8.57
C SER A 12 8.80 -13.06 -9.81
N LEU A 13 9.26 -11.86 -10.17
CA LEU A 13 10.16 -11.66 -11.31
C LEU A 13 11.53 -12.31 -11.07
N LYS A 14 12.08 -12.15 -9.86
CA LYS A 14 13.34 -12.80 -9.47
C LYS A 14 13.22 -14.33 -9.53
N GLN A 15 12.14 -14.88 -8.99
CA GLN A 15 11.88 -16.32 -9.04
C GLN A 15 11.80 -16.83 -10.48
N LYS A 16 11.10 -16.12 -11.37
CA LYS A 16 11.05 -16.48 -12.79
C LYS A 16 12.41 -16.46 -13.47
N TYR A 17 13.31 -15.53 -13.10
CA TYR A 17 14.68 -15.55 -13.61
C TYR A 17 15.46 -16.77 -13.10
N ASP A 18 15.27 -17.14 -11.83
CA ASP A 18 15.89 -18.33 -11.26
C ASP A 18 15.38 -19.63 -11.91
N ASP A 19 14.09 -19.71 -12.19
CA ASP A 19 13.46 -20.83 -12.89
C ASP A 19 14.04 -20.95 -14.31
N LEU A 20 14.14 -19.84 -15.05
CA LEU A 20 14.72 -19.82 -16.41
C LEU A 20 16.17 -20.30 -16.45
N LEU A 21 16.98 -19.91 -15.45
CA LEU A 21 18.37 -20.34 -15.33
C LEU A 21 18.47 -21.83 -14.92
N SER A 22 17.55 -22.30 -14.09
CA SER A 22 17.53 -23.69 -13.58
C SER A 22 17.09 -24.68 -14.66
N GLU A 23 16.15 -24.31 -15.52
CA GLU A 23 15.66 -25.14 -16.62
C GLU A 23 16.68 -25.30 -17.77
N LYS A 24 17.75 -24.49 -17.79
CA LYS A 24 18.79 -24.49 -18.85
C LYS A 24 18.23 -24.44 -20.28
N LYS A 25 17.07 -23.82 -20.46
CA LYS A 25 16.41 -23.69 -21.78
C LYS A 25 17.14 -22.71 -22.70
N LEU A 26 17.97 -21.83 -22.16
CA LEU A 26 18.66 -20.79 -22.90
C LEU A 26 20.10 -21.20 -23.15
N ILE A 27 20.48 -21.38 -24.41
CA ILE A 27 21.84 -21.85 -24.78
C ILE A 27 22.84 -20.69 -24.84
N PHE A 28 22.39 -19.49 -25.23
CA PHE A 28 23.25 -18.31 -25.45
C PHE A 28 22.92 -17.12 -24.55
N CYS A 29 21.70 -17.05 -24.01
CA CYS A 29 21.19 -15.85 -23.33
C CYS A 29 21.21 -15.95 -21.79
N ASP A 30 21.76 -17.02 -21.21
CA ASP A 30 21.86 -17.19 -19.75
C ASP A 30 22.53 -15.99 -19.07
N PHE A 31 23.63 -15.52 -19.66
CA PHE A 31 24.34 -14.35 -19.15
C PHE A 31 23.47 -13.10 -19.11
N LEU A 32 22.60 -12.90 -20.10
CA LEU A 32 21.67 -11.77 -20.13
C LEU A 32 20.67 -11.85 -18.96
N VAL A 33 20.15 -13.04 -18.69
CA VAL A 33 19.22 -13.26 -17.56
C VAL A 33 19.92 -12.98 -16.22
N ILE A 34 21.17 -13.43 -16.06
CA ILE A 34 21.99 -13.12 -14.89
C ILE A 34 22.18 -11.60 -14.73
N CYS A 35 22.54 -10.90 -15.81
CA CYS A 35 22.69 -9.44 -15.80
C CYS A 35 21.39 -8.73 -15.45
N LEU A 36 20.25 -9.17 -16.00
CA LEU A 36 18.94 -8.60 -15.69
C LEU A 36 18.56 -8.83 -14.23
N LYS A 37 18.73 -10.05 -13.71
CA LYS A 37 18.49 -10.38 -12.30
C LYS A 37 19.31 -9.48 -11.37
N ASN A 38 20.61 -9.37 -11.61
CA ASN A 38 21.52 -8.54 -10.82
C ASN A 38 21.15 -7.05 -10.91
N SER A 39 20.75 -6.59 -12.09
CA SER A 39 20.34 -5.19 -12.30
C SER A 39 19.04 -4.87 -11.57
N VAL A 40 18.05 -5.77 -11.59
CA VAL A 40 16.79 -5.64 -10.84
C VAL A 40 17.07 -5.63 -9.35
N GLU A 41 17.90 -6.54 -8.85
CA GLU A 41 18.30 -6.59 -7.45
C GLU A 41 18.99 -5.30 -7.01
N LYS A 42 19.98 -4.83 -7.77
CA LYS A 42 20.69 -3.59 -7.50
C LYS A 42 19.76 -2.38 -7.51
N ARG A 43 18.83 -2.31 -8.47
CA ARG A 43 17.91 -1.17 -8.64
C ARG A 43 16.87 -1.10 -7.52
N PHE A 44 16.33 -2.24 -7.09
CA PHE A 44 15.24 -2.31 -6.13
C PHE A 44 15.66 -2.68 -4.71
N ASN A 45 16.97 -2.80 -4.42
CA ASN A 45 17.47 -3.19 -3.11
C ASN A 45 16.91 -2.32 -1.97
N LYS A 46 16.83 -1.00 -2.19
CA LYS A 46 16.30 -0.06 -1.19
C LYS A 46 14.80 -0.27 -0.94
N GLN A 47 14.04 -0.44 -2.03
CA GLN A 47 12.59 -0.60 -2.02
C GLN A 47 12.18 -1.95 -1.41
N LEU A 48 12.95 -3.01 -1.62
CA LEU A 48 12.71 -4.33 -1.01
C LEU A 48 12.80 -4.32 0.52
N SER A 49 13.52 -3.36 1.09
CA SER A 49 13.67 -3.17 2.53
C SER A 49 12.83 -2.02 3.09
N ASP A 50 12.02 -1.37 2.24
CA ASP A 50 11.22 -0.21 2.64
C ASP A 50 9.98 -0.65 3.44
N LEU A 51 9.90 -0.15 4.66
CA LEU A 51 8.82 -0.42 5.61
C LEU A 51 7.45 0.06 5.09
N PHE A 52 7.43 1.14 4.31
CA PHE A 52 6.22 1.65 3.66
C PHE A 52 5.66 0.62 2.69
N LEU A 53 6.51 0.08 1.81
CA LEU A 53 6.12 -0.90 0.80
C LEU A 53 5.74 -2.25 1.42
N LEU A 54 6.41 -2.63 2.52
CA LEU A 54 6.05 -3.81 3.30
C LEU A 54 4.63 -3.69 3.86
N SER A 55 4.30 -2.55 4.47
CA SER A 55 2.96 -2.31 5.02
C SER A 55 1.88 -2.23 3.94
N ALA A 56 2.19 -1.62 2.80
CA ALA A 56 1.31 -1.59 1.64
C ALA A 56 0.98 -3.00 1.14
N THR A 57 2.00 -3.88 1.09
CA THR A 57 1.84 -5.26 0.60
C THR A 57 1.12 -6.15 1.61
N LEU A 58 1.48 -6.07 2.89
CA LEU A 58 0.88 -6.88 3.96
C LEU A 58 -0.59 -6.55 4.18
N SER A 59 -0.98 -5.28 4.04
CA SER A 59 -2.40 -4.86 4.11
C SER A 59 -3.23 -5.31 2.91
N HIS A 60 -2.62 -5.80 1.82
CA HIS A 60 -3.35 -6.20 0.63
C HIS A 60 -3.92 -7.64 0.78
N PRO A 61 -5.25 -7.86 0.68
CA PRO A 61 -5.87 -9.17 0.90
C PRO A 61 -5.34 -10.29 0.01
N TYR A 62 -4.94 -9.97 -1.22
CA TYR A 62 -4.41 -10.95 -2.16
C TYR A 62 -2.99 -11.44 -1.85
N PHE A 63 -2.12 -10.59 -1.29
CA PHE A 63 -0.69 -10.94 -1.13
C PHE A 63 -0.36 -11.37 0.30
N LYS A 64 -0.83 -10.62 1.30
CA LYS A 64 -0.53 -10.86 2.72
C LYS A 64 0.96 -11.21 2.88
N THR A 65 1.26 -12.39 3.44
CA THR A 65 2.62 -12.92 3.63
C THR A 65 3.05 -13.94 2.57
N ALA A 66 2.22 -14.25 1.57
CA ALA A 66 2.44 -15.37 0.64
C ALA A 66 3.69 -15.23 -0.27
N TRP A 67 4.19 -14.00 -0.42
CA TRP A 67 5.33 -13.67 -1.29
C TRP A 67 6.68 -13.65 -0.54
N LEU A 68 6.67 -13.86 0.78
CA LEU A 68 7.86 -13.82 1.65
C LEU A 68 8.34 -15.24 1.97
N ASN A 69 9.48 -15.62 1.40
CA ASN A 69 10.11 -16.92 1.66
C ASN A 69 11.08 -16.91 2.85
N ASN A 70 11.55 -15.73 3.26
CA ASN A 70 12.53 -15.58 4.35
C ASN A 70 11.82 -15.28 5.67
N SER A 71 12.05 -16.12 6.68
CA SER A 71 11.40 -16.03 8.00
C SER A 71 11.76 -14.72 8.74
N ASP A 72 13.03 -14.33 8.77
CA ASP A 72 13.49 -13.14 9.49
C ASP A 72 12.88 -11.85 8.92
N LYS A 73 12.81 -11.78 7.59
CA LYS A 73 12.17 -10.66 6.88
C LYS A 73 10.66 -10.64 7.13
N LYS A 74 10.03 -11.81 7.23
CA LYS A 74 8.60 -11.94 7.54
C LYS A 74 8.29 -11.43 8.94
N ASP A 75 9.08 -11.81 9.93
CA ASP A 75 8.87 -11.39 11.31
C ASP A 75 9.07 -9.88 11.49
N THR A 76 10.11 -9.33 10.85
CA THR A 76 10.37 -7.88 10.83
C THR A 76 9.23 -7.10 10.14
N ALA A 77 8.71 -7.62 9.02
CA ALA A 77 7.61 -6.97 8.32
C ALA A 77 6.30 -7.04 9.12
N LEU A 78 6.03 -8.17 9.79
CA LEU A 78 4.85 -8.34 10.63
C LEU A 78 4.89 -7.46 11.88
N SER A 79 6.04 -7.32 12.54
CA SER A 79 6.16 -6.44 13.71
C SER A 79 5.91 -4.98 13.33
N PHE A 80 6.46 -4.51 12.20
CA PHE A 80 6.20 -3.16 11.70
C PHE A 80 4.74 -2.95 11.26
N PHE A 81 4.13 -3.95 10.63
CA PHE A 81 2.73 -3.88 10.24
C PHE A 81 1.81 -3.80 11.47
N LYS A 82 2.08 -4.59 12.52
CA LYS A 82 1.35 -4.51 13.79
C LYS A 82 1.48 -3.12 14.42
N HIS A 83 2.68 -2.55 14.42
CA HIS A 83 2.91 -1.18 14.88
C HIS A 83 2.08 -0.16 14.09
N SER A 84 2.09 -0.26 12.76
CA SER A 84 1.30 0.62 11.89
C SER A 84 -0.21 0.48 12.13
N CYS A 85 -0.68 -0.72 12.44
CA CYS A 85 -2.08 -0.96 12.82
C CYS A 85 -2.41 -0.33 14.19
N LEU A 86 -1.51 -0.47 15.17
CA LEU A 86 -1.66 0.14 16.49
C LEU A 86 -1.75 1.67 16.40
N GLU A 87 -0.87 2.31 15.63
CA GLU A 87 -0.93 3.77 15.42
C GLU A 87 -2.28 4.22 14.84
N MET A 88 -2.81 3.48 13.85
CA MET A 88 -4.11 3.81 13.26
C MET A 88 -5.27 3.57 14.23
N PHE A 89 -5.16 2.53 15.05
CA PHE A 89 -6.15 2.20 16.06
C PHE A 89 -6.18 3.25 17.19
N GLU A 90 -5.02 3.71 17.66
CA GLU A 90 -4.93 4.77 18.68
C GLU A 90 -5.52 6.09 18.17
N GLN A 91 -5.23 6.47 16.92
CA GLN A 91 -5.82 7.67 16.30
C GLN A 91 -7.36 7.61 16.24
N GLN A 92 -7.95 6.43 16.12
CA GLN A 92 -9.41 6.27 16.16
C GLN A 92 -9.99 6.51 17.55
N ASN A 93 -9.38 5.89 18.56
CA ASN A 93 -9.87 5.99 19.92
C ASN A 93 -9.73 7.41 20.49
N LEU A 94 -8.68 8.16 20.09
CA LEU A 94 -8.56 9.58 20.46
C LEU A 94 -9.71 10.43 19.91
N LEU A 95 -10.16 10.16 18.66
CA LEU A 95 -11.27 10.90 18.03
C LEU A 95 -12.63 10.54 18.64
N GLU A 96 -12.81 9.30 19.12
CA GLU A 96 -14.04 8.88 19.78
C GLU A 96 -14.17 9.45 21.21
N CYS A 97 -13.05 9.59 21.94
CA CYS A 97 -13.04 10.18 23.29
C CYS A 97 -13.40 11.68 23.33
N GLU A 98 -13.22 12.44 22.25
CA GLU A 98 -13.61 13.86 22.18
C GLU A 98 -15.13 14.06 21.99
N SER A 99 -15.89 12.98 21.77
CA SER A 99 -17.32 13.04 21.45
C SER A 99 -18.27 12.48 22.51
N SER A 100 -17.75 11.98 23.64
CA SER A 100 -18.56 11.48 24.76
C SER A 100 -18.61 12.48 25.91
N ASP A 101 -19.59 13.37 25.85
CA ASP A 101 -20.06 14.14 26.99
C ASP A 101 -21.07 13.26 27.75
N SER A 102 -20.60 12.38 28.65
CA SER A 102 -21.50 11.61 29.53
C SER A 102 -20.82 10.99 30.75
N ASP A 103 -21.30 11.44 31.91
CA ASP A 103 -21.32 10.84 33.25
C ASP A 103 -20.01 10.38 33.91
N ASP A 104 -19.53 11.30 34.74
CA ASP A 104 -18.45 11.19 35.72
C ASP A 104 -18.83 10.34 36.95
N THR A 105 -19.41 9.16 36.72
CA THR A 105 -19.72 8.20 37.78
C THR A 105 -19.09 6.85 37.47
N ASN A 106 -17.77 6.74 37.65
CA ASN A 106 -17.04 5.55 38.14
C ASN A 106 -15.53 5.65 37.89
N ASN A 107 -14.87 6.68 38.44
CA ASN A 107 -13.39 6.75 38.54
C ASN A 107 -12.81 5.91 39.69
N PHE A 108 -13.60 5.00 40.29
CA PHE A 108 -13.14 4.18 41.43
C PHE A 108 -12.23 3.00 41.01
N PHE A 109 -12.31 2.55 39.76
CA PHE A 109 -11.53 1.43 39.23
C PHE A 109 -10.70 1.84 38.01
N ASP A 110 -9.79 2.81 38.18
CA ASP A 110 -8.93 3.30 37.09
C ASP A 110 -7.99 2.22 36.52
N TRP A 111 -7.70 1.16 37.27
CA TRP A 111 -7.00 -0.02 36.74
C TRP A 111 -7.85 -0.83 35.74
N SER A 112 -9.17 -0.70 35.72
CA SER A 112 -10.02 -1.39 34.73
C SER A 112 -10.02 -0.71 33.36
N LYS A 113 -9.61 0.57 33.30
CA LYS A 113 -9.27 1.33 32.08
C LYS A 113 -7.90 0.93 31.50
N ASN A 114 -7.41 -0.25 31.86
CA ASN A 114 -6.14 -0.79 31.37
C ASN A 114 -6.14 -0.82 29.83
N LYS A 115 -5.13 -0.16 29.24
CA LYS A 115 -4.80 -0.11 27.81
C LYS A 115 -4.86 -1.46 27.09
N SER A 116 -4.76 -2.58 27.82
CA SER A 116 -4.87 -3.94 27.28
C SER A 116 -6.24 -4.27 26.68
N LYS A 117 -7.35 -3.67 27.12
CA LYS A 117 -8.69 -3.89 26.52
C LYS A 117 -8.80 -3.35 25.10
N LEU A 118 -8.00 -2.34 24.75
CA LEU A 118 -7.96 -1.71 23.44
C LEU A 118 -7.10 -2.50 22.44
N THR A 119 -6.05 -3.19 22.90
CA THR A 119 -5.15 -3.96 22.04
C THR A 119 -5.73 -5.33 21.62
N LEU A 120 -6.55 -5.96 22.47
CA LEU A 120 -7.11 -7.30 22.22
C LEU A 120 -7.99 -7.38 20.95
N PRO A 121 -8.91 -6.43 20.69
CA PRO A 121 -9.68 -6.40 19.44
C PRO A 121 -8.80 -6.30 18.19
N LEU A 122 -7.71 -5.53 18.27
CA LEU A 122 -6.81 -5.33 17.14
C LEU A 122 -6.01 -6.60 16.82
N GLU A 123 -5.49 -7.29 17.83
CA GLU A 123 -4.77 -8.56 17.61
C GLU A 123 -5.70 -9.64 17.05
N GLN A 124 -6.96 -9.66 17.48
CA GLN A 124 -7.99 -10.53 16.91
C GLN A 124 -8.31 -10.16 15.45
N GLU A 125 -8.41 -8.87 15.13
CA GLU A 125 -8.61 -8.38 13.75
C GLU A 125 -7.45 -8.80 12.84
N ILE A 126 -6.21 -8.58 13.28
CA ILE A 126 -4.99 -8.92 12.54
C ILE A 126 -4.89 -10.44 12.32
N SER A 127 -5.12 -11.24 13.37
CA SER A 127 -5.07 -12.70 13.25
C SER A 127 -6.16 -13.21 12.31
N ASN A 128 -7.41 -12.74 12.43
CA ASN A 128 -8.51 -13.09 11.53
C ASN A 128 -8.22 -12.70 10.07
N PHE A 129 -7.57 -11.56 9.85
CA PHE A 129 -7.16 -11.15 8.50
C PHE A 129 -6.16 -12.13 7.89
N PHE A 130 -5.17 -12.61 8.65
CA PHE A 130 -4.16 -13.53 8.14
C PHE A 130 -4.64 -14.98 8.02
N THR A 131 -5.65 -15.42 8.80
CA THR A 131 -6.23 -16.77 8.68
C THR A 131 -7.11 -16.94 7.46
N LYS A 132 -7.79 -15.87 7.00
CA LYS A 132 -8.61 -15.91 5.79
C LYS A 132 -7.77 -16.23 4.54
N SER A 133 -8.35 -16.94 3.58
CA SER A 133 -7.70 -17.19 2.29
C SER A 133 -7.42 -15.87 1.54
N PRO A 134 -6.38 -15.83 0.69
CA PRO A 134 -6.10 -14.65 -0.12
C PRO A 134 -7.21 -14.40 -1.15
N THR A 135 -7.79 -13.21 -1.14
CA THR A 135 -8.87 -12.80 -2.06
C THR A 135 -8.43 -11.63 -2.91
N LYS A 136 -8.87 -11.59 -4.19
CA LYS A 136 -8.65 -10.43 -5.06
C LYS A 136 -9.63 -9.30 -4.78
N SER A 137 -10.81 -9.61 -4.22
CA SER A 137 -11.80 -8.62 -3.81
C SER A 137 -11.36 -7.88 -2.56
N LEU A 138 -11.67 -6.58 -2.51
CA LEU A 138 -11.39 -5.74 -1.34
C LEU A 138 -12.51 -5.82 -0.28
N ASP A 139 -13.58 -6.56 -0.55
CA ASP A 139 -14.73 -6.70 0.36
C ASP A 139 -14.33 -7.31 1.71
N SER A 140 -13.27 -8.15 1.72
CA SER A 140 -12.72 -8.71 2.96
C SER A 140 -12.19 -7.66 3.93
N LEU A 141 -11.88 -6.44 3.45
CA LEU A 141 -11.44 -5.32 4.29
C LEU A 141 -12.61 -4.62 5.00
N ILE A 142 -13.86 -4.90 4.63
CA ILE A 142 -15.04 -4.35 5.33
C ILE A 142 -15.10 -4.90 6.76
N GLU A 143 -14.74 -6.17 6.94
CA GLU A 143 -14.72 -6.85 8.23
C GLU A 143 -13.53 -6.45 9.13
N THR A 144 -12.55 -5.72 8.58
CA THR A 144 -11.32 -5.33 9.28
C THR A 144 -11.12 -3.81 9.15
N PRO A 145 -11.80 -3.00 9.98
CA PRO A 145 -11.83 -1.55 9.83
C PRO A 145 -10.46 -0.88 10.04
N THR A 146 -9.63 -1.39 10.94
CA THR A 146 -8.30 -0.85 11.22
C THR A 146 -7.37 -1.14 10.04
N ILE A 147 -7.37 -2.39 9.56
CA ILE A 147 -6.54 -2.81 8.42
C ILE A 147 -6.98 -2.10 7.15
N ARG A 148 -8.27 -1.82 6.98
CA ARG A 148 -8.78 -1.00 5.87
C ARG A 148 -8.15 0.39 5.86
N LYS A 149 -8.02 1.04 7.02
CA LYS A 149 -7.38 2.36 7.12
C LYS A 149 -5.89 2.31 6.78
N VAL A 150 -5.20 1.30 7.29
CA VAL A 150 -3.79 1.02 6.92
C VAL A 150 -3.69 0.81 5.41
N PHE A 151 -4.56 -0.02 4.83
CA PHE A 151 -4.61 -0.25 3.39
C PHE A 151 -4.79 1.06 2.62
N VAL A 152 -5.76 1.90 3.00
CA VAL A 152 -5.99 3.20 2.36
C VAL A 152 -4.75 4.08 2.46
N LYS A 153 -4.16 4.23 3.65
CA LYS A 153 -2.98 5.08 3.88
C LYS A 153 -1.78 4.67 3.01
N PHE A 154 -1.50 3.37 2.91
CA PHE A 154 -0.30 2.88 2.23
C PHE A 154 -0.51 2.54 0.75
N ASN A 155 -1.72 2.20 0.31
CA ASN A 155 -1.99 1.76 -1.07
C ASN A 155 -2.62 2.82 -1.98
N THR A 156 -3.22 3.88 -1.45
CA THR A 156 -3.83 4.95 -2.27
C THR A 156 -2.86 6.01 -2.84
N PRO A 157 -1.64 6.22 -2.30
CA PRO A 157 -0.69 7.12 -2.95
C PRO A 157 -0.40 6.66 -4.39
N LEU A 158 -0.10 7.61 -5.27
CA LEU A 158 0.11 7.32 -6.70
C LEU A 158 1.38 6.46 -6.89
N PRO A 159 1.26 5.22 -7.38
CA PRO A 159 2.41 4.31 -7.51
C PRO A 159 3.34 4.66 -8.68
N SER A 160 2.90 5.53 -9.59
CA SER A 160 3.66 5.95 -10.76
C SER A 160 3.20 7.32 -11.25
N SER A 161 4.13 8.10 -11.79
CA SER A 161 3.84 9.33 -12.53
C SER A 161 3.00 9.08 -13.78
N ALA A 162 2.94 7.84 -14.29
CA ALA A 162 2.07 7.48 -15.41
C ALA A 162 0.59 7.80 -15.13
N ALA A 163 0.16 7.79 -13.87
CA ALA A 163 -1.19 8.20 -13.50
C ALA A 163 -1.48 9.69 -13.84
N VAL A 164 -0.46 10.55 -13.75
CA VAL A 164 -0.56 11.98 -14.09
C VAL A 164 -0.13 12.30 -15.53
N GLU A 165 0.47 11.36 -16.26
CA GLU A 165 0.80 11.53 -17.69
C GLU A 165 -0.44 11.83 -18.54
N ARG A 166 -1.61 11.28 -18.19
CA ARG A 166 -2.87 11.63 -18.86
C ARG A 166 -3.18 13.13 -18.70
N VAL A 167 -2.94 13.68 -17.53
CA VAL A 167 -3.11 15.11 -17.26
C VAL A 167 -2.13 15.93 -18.10
N PHE A 168 -0.85 15.52 -18.16
CA PHE A 168 0.14 16.21 -18.99
C PHE A 168 -0.16 16.13 -20.50
N SER A 169 -0.66 15.00 -20.97
CA SER A 169 -1.10 14.84 -22.36
C SER A 169 -2.24 15.81 -22.69
N VAL A 170 -3.28 15.87 -21.85
CA VAL A 170 -4.36 16.85 -22.00
C VAL A 170 -3.84 18.28 -21.88
N GLY A 171 -2.92 18.52 -20.95
CA GLY A 171 -2.24 19.80 -20.74
C GLY A 171 -1.54 20.29 -22.00
N SER A 172 -0.81 19.42 -22.69
CA SER A 172 -0.14 19.76 -23.97
C SER A 172 -1.14 20.19 -25.06
N ALA A 173 -2.35 19.62 -25.08
CA ALA A 173 -3.40 20.02 -26.01
C ALA A 173 -4.12 21.32 -25.59
N VAL A 174 -4.01 21.74 -24.32
CA VAL A 174 -4.51 23.04 -23.85
C VAL A 174 -3.45 24.13 -24.06
N LEU A 175 -2.19 23.82 -23.77
CA LEU A 175 -1.03 24.70 -23.89
C LEU A 175 -0.51 24.76 -25.33
N THR A 176 -1.26 25.42 -26.22
CA THR A 176 -0.89 25.55 -27.64
C THR A 176 -0.44 26.98 -27.94
N LYS A 177 0.42 27.15 -28.97
CA LYS A 177 0.90 28.47 -29.42
C LYS A 177 -0.24 29.47 -29.71
N LYS A 178 -1.40 28.97 -30.17
CA LYS A 178 -2.60 29.78 -30.46
C LYS A 178 -3.31 30.30 -29.20
N ARG A 179 -3.00 29.76 -28.02
CA ARG A 179 -3.64 30.07 -26.73
C ARG A 179 -2.69 30.79 -25.76
N GLY A 180 -1.63 31.42 -26.25
CA GLY A 180 -0.59 32.05 -25.41
C GLY A 180 -1.03 33.24 -24.56
N ARG A 181 -2.28 33.72 -24.67
CA ARG A 181 -2.86 34.77 -23.79
C ARG A 181 -3.64 34.21 -22.60
N MET A 182 -3.64 32.89 -22.41
CA MET A 182 -4.30 32.25 -21.28
C MET A 182 -3.48 32.45 -20.01
N THR A 183 -4.13 32.87 -18.93
CA THR A 183 -3.52 32.94 -17.60
C THR A 183 -3.39 31.53 -17.01
N ASP A 184 -2.47 31.35 -16.06
CA ASP A 184 -2.24 30.07 -15.39
C ASP A 184 -3.53 29.54 -14.73
N GLU A 185 -4.30 30.42 -14.08
CA GLU A 185 -5.58 30.06 -13.46
C GLU A 185 -6.60 29.51 -14.48
N ASN A 186 -6.69 30.13 -15.66
CA ASN A 186 -7.60 29.68 -16.71
C ASN A 186 -7.11 28.39 -17.38
N PHE A 187 -5.80 28.19 -17.44
CA PHE A 187 -5.19 26.94 -17.89
C PHE A 187 -5.57 25.79 -16.96
N GLU A 188 -5.39 25.95 -15.64
CA GLU A 188 -5.73 24.95 -14.64
C GLU A 188 -7.22 24.60 -14.65
N LYS A 189 -8.12 25.60 -14.71
CA LYS A 189 -9.56 25.39 -14.84
C LYS A 189 -9.91 24.59 -16.10
N THR A 190 -9.32 24.95 -17.24
CA THR A 190 -9.55 24.25 -18.51
C THR A 190 -9.03 22.82 -18.47
N LEU A 191 -7.86 22.61 -17.85
CA LEU A 191 -7.24 21.30 -17.69
C LEU A 191 -8.13 20.39 -16.81
N MET A 192 -8.62 20.91 -15.68
CA MET A 192 -9.52 20.21 -14.78
C MET A 192 -10.81 19.80 -15.50
N LEU A 193 -11.44 20.73 -16.23
CA LEU A 193 -12.65 20.45 -17.01
C LEU A 193 -12.40 19.40 -18.09
N LYS A 194 -11.27 19.47 -18.81
CA LYS A 194 -10.95 18.50 -19.87
C LYS A 194 -10.64 17.11 -19.32
N CYS A 195 -9.92 17.00 -18.21
CA CYS A 195 -9.60 15.72 -17.58
C CYS A 195 -10.86 15.03 -17.03
N ASN A 196 -11.83 15.80 -16.54
CA ASN A 196 -13.04 15.30 -15.91
C ASN A 196 -14.28 15.24 -16.84
N LYS A 197 -14.09 15.34 -18.16
CA LYS A 197 -15.18 15.22 -19.16
C LYS A 197 -16.01 13.93 -19.09
N HIS A 198 -15.54 12.91 -18.39
CA HIS A 198 -16.26 11.64 -18.23
C HIS A 198 -17.19 11.64 -17.00
N LEU A 199 -17.08 12.66 -16.14
CA LEU A 199 -17.89 12.83 -14.93
C LEU A 199 -19.00 13.88 -15.10
N ILE A 200 -18.98 14.61 -16.22
CA ILE A 200 -19.88 15.72 -16.58
C ILE A 200 -20.57 15.32 -17.88
#